data_AF-A0A0S2W5I4-F1
#
_entry.id   AF-A0A0S2W5I4-F1
#
_cell.length_a   1.000
_cell.length_b   1.000
_cell.length_c   1.000
_cell.angle_alpha   90.00
_cell.angle_beta   90.00
_cell.angle_gamma   90.00
#
_symmetry.space_group_name_H-M   'P 1'
#
loop_
_entity.id
_entity.type
_entity.pdbx_description
1 polymer ?
#
loop_
_entity_poly.entity_id
_entity_poly.type
_entity_poly.pdbx_seq_one_letter_code
_entity_poly.pdbx_strand_id
1 'polypeptide(L)' 'MRNWRTLISMKLVSEARVSTVATGVTTAEAQVIQISGHNGGTGTAPRNSPV' A
#
# COMPACT_ATOMS: atom_id res chain seq x y z
N MET A 1 -21.41 -9.62 -1.22
CA MET A 1 -21.15 -10.35 0.03
C MET A 1 -19.93 -9.73 0.71
N ARG A 2 -20.04 -9.19 1.93
CA ARG A 2 -18.90 -8.67 2.72
C ARG A 2 -18.51 -9.70 3.79
N ASN A 3 -17.22 -10.06 3.87
CA ASN A 3 -16.70 -10.93 4.93
C ASN A 3 -16.34 -10.07 6.15
N TRP A 4 -17.23 -10.05 7.15
CA TRP A 4 -17.13 -9.21 8.35
C TRP A 4 -16.02 -9.63 9.35
N ARG A 5 -15.33 -10.75 9.08
CA ARG A 5 -14.22 -11.25 9.91
C ARG A 5 -12.85 -10.94 9.30
N THR A 6 -12.82 -10.43 8.06
CA THR A 6 -11.59 -10.15 7.33
C THR A 6 -11.19 -8.69 7.49
N LEU A 7 -9.93 -8.47 7.84
CA LEU A 7 -9.30 -7.15 7.79
C LEU A 7 -8.87 -6.85 6.34
N ILE A 8 -9.18 -5.64 5.89
CA ILE A 8 -8.67 -5.07 4.65
C ILE A 8 -7.34 -4.37 4.98
N SER A 9 -6.25 -4.85 4.38
CA SER A 9 -4.93 -4.23 4.47
C SER A 9 -4.50 -3.65 3.12
N MET A 10 -3.94 -2.44 3.12
CA MET A 10 -3.31 -1.86 1.95
C MET A 10 -1.80 -1.75 2.10
N LYS A 11 -1.06 -2.11 1.05
CA LYS A 11 0.39 -1.90 0.92
C LYS A 11 0.63 -0.80 -0.10
N LEU A 12 1.21 0.31 0.33
CA LEU A 12 1.60 1.44 -0.51
C LEU A 12 3.12 1.52 -0.58
N VAL A 13 3.66 2.05 -1.67
CA VAL A 13 5.09 2.38 -1.79
C VAL A 13 5.27 3.87 -1.52
N SER A 14 6.34 4.23 -0.80
CA SER A 14 6.65 5.60 -0.41
C SER A 14 7.05 6.43 -1.62
N GLU A 15 6.15 7.31 -2.05
CA GLU A 15 6.38 8.33 -3.08
C GLU A 15 5.83 9.69 -2.59
N ALA A 16 6.18 10.77 -3.27
CA ALA A 16 5.60 12.08 -3.02
C ALA A 16 4.06 11.98 -2.96
N ARG A 17 3.48 12.49 -1.87
CA ARG A 17 2.02 12.54 -1.61
C ARG A 17 1.36 11.20 -1.29
N VAL A 18 2.11 10.15 -0.90
CA VAL A 18 1.52 8.88 -0.41
C VAL A 18 0.57 9.08 0.78
N SER A 19 0.78 10.13 1.59
CA SER A 19 -0.10 10.48 2.72
C SER A 19 -1.51 10.87 2.29
N THR A 20 -1.68 11.59 1.18
CA THR A 20 -2.99 11.96 0.64
C THR A 20 -3.78 10.73 0.22
N VAL A 21 -3.12 9.76 -0.40
CA VAL A 21 -3.72 8.47 -0.76
C VAL A 21 -4.07 7.68 0.50
N ALA A 22 -3.15 7.60 1.47
CA ALA A 22 -3.39 6.91 2.74
C ALA A 22 -4.60 7.48 3.49
N THR A 23 -4.75 8.81 3.54
CA THR A 23 -5.91 9.46 4.17
C THR A 23 -7.24 9.06 3.50
N GLY A 24 -7.30 9.00 2.17
CA GLY A 24 -8.50 8.55 1.45
C GLY A 24 -8.82 7.07 1.71
N VAL A 25 -7.79 6.22 1.82
CA VAL A 25 -7.93 4.78 2.11
C VAL A 25 -8.43 4.54 3.53
N THR A 26 -7.98 5.33 4.52
CA THR A 26 -8.50 5.24 5.89
C THR A 26 -10.00 5.53 5.94
N THR A 27 -10.48 6.49 5.13
CA THR A 27 -11.92 6.80 5.01
C THR A 27 -12.72 5.65 4.39
N ALA A 28 -12.08 4.74 3.65
CA ALA A 28 -12.70 3.55 3.07
C ALA A 28 -12.74 2.35 4.04
N GLU A 29 -12.61 2.58 5.35
CA GLU A 29 -12.61 1.56 6.42
C GLU A 29 -11.45 0.55 6.34
N ALA A 30 -10.32 0.92 5.73
CA ALA A 30 -9.12 0.09 5.79
C ALA A 30 -8.60 0.00 7.23
N GLN A 31 -8.43 -1.22 7.74
CA GLN A 31 -7.99 -1.42 9.13
C GLN A 31 -6.47 -1.32 9.28
N VAL A 32 -5.70 -1.55 8.21
CA VAL A 32 -4.24 -1.52 8.25
C VAL A 32 -3.68 -0.88 6.98
N ILE A 33 -2.80 0.10 7.14
CA ILE A 33 -2.04 0.74 6.05
C ILE A 33 -0.55 0.50 6.28
N GLN A 34 0.10 -0.22 5.36
CA GLN A 34 1.52 -0.48 5.38
C GLN A 34 2.21 0.35 4.29
N ILE A 35 3.10 1.26 4.69
CA ILE A 35 3.94 2.03 3.76
C ILE A 35 5.30 1.33 3.64
N SER A 36 5.67 0.92 2.42
CA SER A 36 6.95 0.28 2.10
C SER A 36 7.86 1.26 1.38
N GLY A 37 9.16 1.25 1.70
CA GLY A 37 10.15 2.02 0.93
C GLY A 37 10.33 1.48 -0.49
N HIS A 38 10.98 2.26 -1.35
CA HIS A 38 11.26 1.90 -2.74
C HIS A 38 12.18 0.67 -2.89
N ASN A 39 13.02 0.38 -1.88
CA ASN A 39 14.03 -0.68 -1.91
C ASN A 39 13.49 -2.07 -1.50
N GLY A 40 12.21 -2.35 -1.78
CA GLY A 40 11.61 -3.65 -1.50
C GLY A 40 12.22 -4.76 -2.36
N GLY A 41 12.61 -5.88 -1.74
CA GLY A 41 13.06 -7.05 -2.49
C GLY A 41 11.93 -7.65 -3.33
N THR A 42 12.20 -7.94 -4.60
CA THR A 42 11.27 -8.65 -5.49
C THR A 42 12.02 -9.77 -6.20
N GLY A 43 11.50 -11.01 -6.17
CA GLY A 43 12.16 -12.17 -6.76
C GLY A 43 12.34 -12.11 -8.28
N THR A 44 11.62 -11.22 -8.98
CA THR A 44 11.54 -11.16 -10.46
C THR A 44 11.26 -9.75 -11.03
N ALA A 45 11.50 -8.66 -10.27
CA ALA A 45 11.14 -7.32 -10.74
C ALA A 45 11.89 -6.94 -12.03
N PRO A 46 11.23 -6.23 -12.97
CA PRO A 46 11.89 -5.66 -14.15
C PRO A 46 13.05 -4.74 -13.71
N ARG A 47 14.19 -4.81 -14.40
CA ARG A 47 15.40 -4.01 -14.06
C ARG A 47 15.21 -2.48 -14.21
N ASN A 48 14.07 -2.03 -14.73
CA ASN A 48 13.72 -0.63 -14.95
C ASN A 48 12.55 -0.18 -14.06
N SER A 49 12.52 -0.54 -12.79
CA SER A 49 11.83 0.31 -11.81
C SER A 49 12.66 1.59 -11.67
N PRO A 50 12.18 2.77 -12.12
CA PRO A 50 12.85 4.00 -11.77
C PRO A 50 12.81 4.09 -10.25
N VAL A 51 13.96 4.37 -9.64
CA VAL A 51 14.01 4.77 -8.24
C VAL A 51 13.10 5.97 -8.01
#